data_AF-A0A5M4AMH2-F1
#
_entry.id   AF-A0A5M4AMH2-F1
#
_cell.length_a   1.000
_cell.length_b   1.000
_cell.length_c   1.000
_cell.angle_alpha   90.00
_cell.angle_beta   90.00
_cell.angle_gamma   90.00
#
_symmetry.space_group_name_H-M   'P 1'
#
loop_
_entity.id
_entity.type
_entity.pdbx_description
1 polymer ?
#
loop_
_entity_poly.entity_id
_entity_poly.type
_entity_poly.pdbx_seq_one_letter_code
_entity_poly.pdbx_strand_id
1 'polypeptide(L)' 'MEGPFLPNEKKEALAKGFTKLASEITDIPREAFVVFIKENPYENMAQGDLMISEKLKLEKEKH' A
#
# COMPACT_ATOMS: atom_id res chain seq x y z
N MET A 1 3.71 -8.94 14.90
CA MET A 1 2.67 -8.08 14.31
C MET A 1 3.36 -6.86 13.73
N GLU A 2 3.89 -6.97 12.53
CA GLU A 2 4.13 -5.80 11.68
C GLU A 2 3.55 -6.20 10.33
N GLY A 3 2.48 -5.52 9.89
CA GLY A 3 2.10 -5.51 8.49
C GLY A 3 3.23 -4.86 7.66
N PRO A 4 3.12 -4.80 6.33
CA PRO A 4 4.08 -4.08 5.53
C PRO A 4 3.82 -2.58 5.76
N PHE A 5 4.47 -2.02 6.78
CA PHE A 5 4.50 -0.59 7.00
C PHE A 5 5.66 -0.03 6.19
N LEU A 6 5.32 0.79 5.20
CA LEU A 6 6.28 1.52 4.41
C LEU A 6 6.90 2.64 5.27
N PRO A 7 8.22 2.86 5.17
CA PRO A 7 8.85 4.07 5.67
C PRO A 7 8.19 5.32 5.08
N ASN A 8 8.16 6.42 5.85
CA ASN A 8 7.54 7.67 5.43
C ASN A 8 8.07 8.17 4.07
N GLU A 9 9.36 8.04 3.81
CA GLU A 9 9.98 8.43 2.53
C GLU A 9 9.36 7.73 1.32
N LYS A 10 8.96 6.45 1.47
CA LYS A 10 8.30 5.69 0.41
C LYS A 10 6.86 6.17 0.21
N LYS A 11 6.17 6.51 1.30
CA LYS A 11 4.81 7.08 1.26
C LYS A 11 4.80 8.43 0.54
N GLU A 12 5.79 9.28 0.82
CA GLU A 12 5.97 10.57 0.15
C GLU A 12 6.22 10.41 -1.35
N ALA A 13 7.09 9.46 -1.73
CA ALA A 13 7.36 9.16 -3.14
C ALA A 13 6.10 8.68 -3.87
N LEU A 14 5.29 7.82 -3.23
CA LEU A 14 4.00 7.36 -3.78
C LEU A 14 3.02 8.52 -3.98
N ALA A 15 2.82 9.35 -2.96
CA ALA A 15 1.92 10.50 -3.05
C ALA A 15 2.34 11.44 -4.19
N LYS A 16 3.64 11.76 -4.28
CA LYS A 16 4.18 12.61 -5.36
C LYS A 16 3.95 12.02 -6.75
N GLY A 17 4.19 10.72 -6.90
CA GLY A 17 4.02 9.98 -8.15
C GLY A 17 2.57 9.93 -8.61
N PHE A 18 1.66 9.53 -7.73
CA PHE A 18 0.22 9.45 -8.04
C PHE A 18 -0.36 10.81 -8.41
N THR A 19 -0.11 11.86 -7.61
CA THR A 19 -0.60 13.21 -7.91
C THR A 19 -0.03 13.74 -9.23
N LYS A 20 1.25 13.47 -9.54
CA LYS A 20 1.84 13.88 -10.82
C LYS A 20 1.11 13.25 -11.99
N LEU A 21 0.99 11.92 -12.00
CA LEU A 21 0.37 11.19 -13.10
C LEU A 21 -1.12 11.53 -13.25
N ALA A 22 -1.85 11.65 -12.14
CA ALA A 22 -3.27 12.00 -12.17
C ALA A 22 -3.49 13.41 -12.75
N SER A 23 -2.70 14.39 -12.33
CA SER A 23 -2.77 15.76 -12.85
C SER A 23 -2.43 15.80 -14.35
N GLU A 24 -1.41 15.05 -14.80
CA GLU A 24 -1.02 14.97 -16.22
C GLU A 24 -2.10 14.35 -17.12
N ILE A 25 -2.85 13.37 -16.64
CA ILE A 25 -3.89 12.68 -17.43
C ILE A 25 -5.21 13.47 -17.47
N THR A 26 -5.52 14.19 -16.39
CA THR A 26 -6.85 14.79 -16.17
C THR A 26 -6.89 16.31 -16.36
N ASP A 27 -5.73 16.95 -16.51
CA ASP A 27 -5.56 18.41 -16.50
C ASP A 27 -6.06 19.11 -15.22
N ILE A 28 -6.35 18.35 -14.16
CA ILE A 28 -6.78 18.89 -12.85
C ILE A 28 -5.53 19.38 -12.08
N PRO A 29 -5.59 20.55 -11.39
CA PRO A 29 -4.52 21.03 -10.54
C PRO A 29 -4.11 20.03 -9.45
N ARG A 30 -2.81 19.95 -9.16
CA ARG A 30 -2.24 18.98 -8.20
C ARG A 30 -2.87 19.09 -6.81
N GLU A 31 -3.22 20.30 -6.41
CA GLU A 31 -3.76 20.66 -5.09
C GLU A 31 -5.18 20.13 -4.87
N ALA A 32 -5.88 19.73 -5.93
CA ALA A 32 -7.20 19.11 -5.84
C ALA A 32 -7.14 17.62 -5.48
N PHE A 33 -5.96 17.00 -5.48
CA PHE A 33 -5.79 15.57 -5.19
C PHE A 33 -5.34 15.31 -3.75
N VAL A 34 -6.03 14.38 -3.09
CA VAL A 34 -5.62 13.83 -1.78
C VAL A 34 -5.29 12.35 -1.96
N VAL A 35 -4.09 11.94 -1.54
CA VAL A 35 -3.65 10.53 -1.61
C VAL A 35 -3.71 9.92 -0.22
N PHE A 36 -4.57 8.93 -0.03
CA PHE A 36 -4.65 8.14 1.19
C PHE A 36 -3.88 6.83 1.03
N ILE A 37 -2.91 6.58 1.91
CA ILE A 37 -2.17 5.32 1.99
C ILE A 37 -2.67 4.56 3.22
N LYS A 38 -3.40 3.47 2.99
CA LYS A 38 -3.96 2.64 4.06
C LYS A 38 -3.17 1.34 4.20
N GLU A 39 -2.43 1.23 5.28
CA GLU A 39 -1.69 0.03 5.64
C GLU A 39 -2.51 -0.79 6.64
N ASN A 40 -2.64 -2.09 6.39
CA ASN A 40 -3.33 -2.99 7.29
C ASN A 40 -2.35 -4.09 7.74
N PRO A 41 -2.37 -4.49 9.02
CA PRO A 41 -1.67 -5.68 9.47
C PRO A 41 -2.10 -6.92 8.67
N TYR A 42 -1.20 -7.87 8.48
CA TYR A 42 -1.50 -9.10 7.74
C TYR A 42 -2.59 -9.94 8.40
N GLU A 43 -2.74 -9.82 9.71
CA GLU A 43 -3.79 -10.45 10.51
C GLU A 43 -5.18 -9.85 10.24
N ASN A 44 -5.26 -8.70 9.56
CA ASN A 44 -6.51 -8.04 9.20
C ASN A 44 -6.81 -8.15 7.70
N MET A 45 -6.06 -8.97 6.96
CA MET A 45 -6.20 -9.13 5.52
C MET A 45 -6.33 -10.62 5.19
N ALA A 46 -7.23 -10.93 4.25
CA ALA A 46 -7.37 -12.26 3.67
C ALA A 46 -7.35 -12.16 2.14
N GLN A 47 -6.85 -13.19 1.48
CA GLN A 47 -6.99 -13.39 0.04
C GLN A 47 -7.85 -14.65 -0.17
N GLY A 48 -9.10 -14.45 -0.59
CA GLY A 48 -10.09 -15.52 -0.53
C GLY A 48 -10.45 -15.84 0.91
N ASP A 49 -10.36 -17.12 1.28
CA ASP A 49 -10.59 -17.66 2.62
C ASP A 49 -9.31 -17.78 3.47
N LEU A 50 -8.14 -17.51 2.89
CA LEU A 50 -6.85 -17.64 3.57
C LEU A 50 -6.34 -16.29 4.12
N MET A 51 -6.00 -16.26 5.42
CA MET A 51 -5.39 -15.08 6.04
C MET A 51 -3.99 -14.83 5.46
N ILE A 52 -3.65 -13.57 5.18
CA ILE A 52 -2.31 -13.24 4.65
C ILE A 52 -1.22 -13.59 5.67
N SER A 53 -1.50 -13.42 6.97
CA SER A 53 -0.60 -13.83 8.05
C SER A 53 -0.30 -15.33 8.05
N GLU A 54 -1.26 -16.18 7.66
CA GLU A 54 -1.09 -17.63 7.54
C GLU A 54 -0.28 -17.98 6.28
N LYS A 55 -0.60 -17.34 5.15
CA LYS A 55 0.13 -17.52 3.89
C LYS A 55 1.64 -17.23 4.05
N LEU A 56 1.99 -16.16 4.76
CA LEU A 56 3.38 -15.78 4.99
C LEU A 56 4.15 -16.76 5.89
N LYS A 57 3.47 -17.44 6.82
CA LYS A 57 4.11 -18.50 7.62
C LYS A 57 4.45 -19.70 6.73
N LEU A 58 3.50 -20.13 5.90
CA LEU A 58 3.69 -21.24 4.96
C LEU A 58 4.82 -20.99 3.94
N GLU A 59 5.03 -19.74 3.53
CA GLU A 59 6.13 -19.38 2.61
C GLU A 59 7.51 -19.41 3.28
N LYS A 60 7.59 -19.04 4.57
CA LYS A 60 8.82 -19.11 5.35
C LYS A 60 9.25 -20.54 5.67
N GLU A 61 8.30 -21.45 5.86
CA GLU A 61 8.57 -22.87 6.14
C GLU A 61 9.05 -23.65 4.90
N LYS A 62 8.92 -23.07 3.71
CA LYS A 62 9.39 -23.65 2.44
C LYS A 62 10.85 -23.33 2.10
N HIS A 63 11.51 -22.45 2.88
CA HIS A 63 12.89 -22.00 2.69
C HIS A 63 13.72 -22.22 3.95
#